data_AF-A0AAV5RD10-F1
#
_entry.id   AF-A0AAV5RD10-F1
#
_cell.length_a   1.000
_cell.length_b   1.000
_cell.length_c   1.000
_cell.angle_alpha   90.00
_cell.angle_beta   90.00
_cell.angle_gamma   90.00
#
_symmetry.space_group_name_H-M   'P 1'
#
loop_
_entity.id
_entity.type
_entity.pdbx_description
1 polymer ?
#
loop_
_entity_poly.entity_id
_entity_poly.type
_entity_poly.pdbx_seq_one_letter_code
_entity_poly.pdbx_strand_id
1 'polypeptide(L)'
;MDPYKGQLVPTIIALLFTVSSATAFIGLNELELPPQLANGGHYQFLTNIALLLSTIYSFVNILYHQTSINGIKPLKIHMSAICLSLNVVVSLVYWSLKLFIPHLIMAEKDGGIPLLLDIQIHMIPLLTVAIDYFCFMERWNVPFLRAYAIVASLATLYWFWLEYLITDDASYPYPFLNVEKNLRIIIFIIVSFIAFSAFVVGKLLHPQFIPELKEAEKHVKKN
;
A
#
# COMPACT_ATOMS: atom_id res chain seq x y z
N MET A 1 24.02 -5.44 -14.42
CA MET A 1 22.87 -5.36 -15.33
C MET A 1 21.70 -5.97 -14.59
N ASP A 2 20.54 -5.32 -14.57
CA ASP A 2 19.36 -5.83 -13.86
C ASP A 2 18.74 -6.98 -14.67
N PRO A 3 18.66 -8.22 -14.13
CA PRO A 3 18.20 -9.38 -14.87
C PRO A 3 16.69 -9.37 -15.18
N TYR A 4 15.93 -8.50 -14.51
CA TYR A 4 14.48 -8.38 -14.68
C TYR A 4 14.08 -7.34 -15.73
N LYS A 5 14.99 -6.45 -16.10
CA LYS A 5 14.73 -5.40 -17.10
C LYS A 5 14.27 -6.02 -18.43
N GLY A 6 13.19 -5.47 -19.00
CA GLY A 6 12.68 -5.89 -20.31
C GLY A 6 11.85 -7.18 -20.33
N GLN A 7 11.62 -7.83 -19.18
CA GLN A 7 10.77 -9.01 -19.13
C GLN A 7 9.29 -8.68 -19.42
N LEU A 8 8.63 -9.56 -20.18
CA LEU A 8 7.25 -9.39 -20.62
C LEU A 8 6.23 -9.66 -19.51
N VAL A 9 6.46 -10.68 -18.68
CA VAL A 9 5.52 -11.11 -17.62
C VAL A 9 5.14 -9.98 -16.65
N PRO A 10 6.08 -9.24 -16.02
CA PRO A 10 5.71 -8.11 -15.15
C PRO A 10 4.98 -6.98 -15.89
N THR A 11 5.25 -6.79 -17.18
CA THR A 11 4.48 -5.83 -18.01
C THR A 11 3.03 -6.28 -18.18
N ILE A 12 2.78 -7.56 -18.48
CA ILE A 12 1.42 -8.10 -18.62
C ILE A 12 0.66 -7.99 -17.29
N ILE A 13 1.30 -8.36 -16.17
CA ILE A 13 0.69 -8.24 -14.84
C ILE A 13 0.31 -6.78 -14.54
N ALA A 14 1.20 -5.83 -14.84
CA ALA A 14 0.93 -4.41 -14.65
C ALA A 14 -0.22 -3.91 -15.54
N LEU A 15 -0.32 -4.36 -16.80
CA LEU A 15 -1.43 -4.02 -17.70
C LEU A 15 -2.78 -4.57 -17.20
N LEU A 16 -2.82 -5.83 -16.78
CA LEU A 16 -4.00 -6.45 -16.19
C LEU A 16 -4.45 -5.70 -14.93
N PHE A 17 -3.48 -5.32 -14.09
CA PHE A 17 -3.76 -4.52 -12.91
C PHE A 17 -4.33 -3.14 -13.27
N THR A 18 -3.77 -2.45 -14.27
CA THR A 18 -4.28 -1.15 -14.72
C THR A 18 -5.73 -1.24 -15.22
N VAL A 19 -6.10 -2.32 -15.92
CA VAL A 19 -7.51 -2.55 -16.30
C VAL A 19 -8.38 -2.78 -15.06
N SER A 20 -7.93 -3.63 -14.13
CA SER A 20 -8.65 -3.85 -12.86
C SER A 20 -8.83 -2.55 -12.07
N SER A 21 -7.78 -1.74 -11.92
CA SER A 21 -7.85 -0.49 -11.17
C SER A 21 -8.75 0.54 -11.85
N ALA A 22 -8.77 0.61 -13.19
CA ALA A 22 -9.72 1.45 -13.91
C ALA A 22 -11.18 1.08 -13.61
N THR A 23 -11.52 -0.22 -13.65
CA THR A 23 -12.87 -0.67 -13.28
C THR A 23 -13.20 -0.44 -11.81
N ALA A 24 -12.22 -0.56 -10.91
CA ALA A 24 -12.38 -0.25 -9.50
C ALA A 24 -12.64 1.24 -9.26
N PHE A 25 -11.95 2.15 -9.97
CA PHE A 25 -12.22 3.59 -9.88
C PHE A 25 -13.62 3.96 -10.39
N ILE A 26 -14.11 3.30 -11.44
CA ILE A 26 -15.49 3.47 -11.89
C ILE A 26 -16.46 3.02 -10.79
N GLY A 27 -16.28 1.81 -10.25
CA GLY A 27 -17.14 1.29 -9.18
C GLY A 27 -17.09 2.11 -7.89
N LEU A 28 -15.93 2.70 -7.56
CA LEU A 28 -15.80 3.62 -6.42
C LEU A 28 -16.60 4.91 -6.66
N ASN A 29 -16.57 5.49 -7.86
CA ASN A 29 -17.32 6.70 -8.19
C ASN A 29 -18.84 6.47 -8.25
N GLU A 30 -19.28 5.25 -8.55
CA GLU A 30 -20.69 4.86 -8.55
C GLU A 30 -21.22 4.59 -7.13
N LEU A 31 -20.33 4.37 -6.16
CA LEU A 31 -20.71 4.11 -4.78
C LEU A 31 -21.13 5.41 -4.08
N GLU A 32 -22.40 5.54 -3.73
CA GLU A 32 -22.87 6.68 -2.95
C GLU A 32 -22.29 6.63 -1.52
N LEU A 33 -21.57 7.69 -1.14
CA LEU A 33 -21.07 7.81 0.23
C LEU A 33 -22.21 8.19 1.18
N PRO A 34 -22.26 7.61 2.39
CA PRO A 34 -23.16 8.06 3.44
C PRO A 34 -23.01 9.57 3.70
N PRO A 35 -24.08 10.28 4.13
CA PRO A 35 -24.04 11.74 4.31
C PRO A 35 -22.89 12.22 5.21
N GLN A 36 -22.52 11.44 6.23
CA GLN A 36 -21.46 11.81 7.17
C GLN A 36 -20.06 11.72 6.54
N LEU A 37 -19.92 11.04 5.41
CA LEU A 37 -18.67 10.86 4.67
C LEU A 37 -18.65 11.65 3.36
N ALA A 38 -19.80 12.12 2.87
CA ALA A 38 -19.92 12.76 1.56
C ALA A 38 -18.98 13.97 1.39
N ASN A 39 -18.85 14.83 2.42
CA ASN A 39 -18.01 16.04 2.36
C ASN A 39 -16.50 15.71 2.17
N GLY A 40 -16.02 14.62 2.78
CA GLY A 40 -14.62 14.18 2.64
C GLY A 40 -14.32 13.49 1.30
N GLY A 41 -15.36 13.13 0.53
CA GLY A 41 -15.26 12.48 -0.77
C GLY A 41 -14.59 11.09 -0.73
N HIS A 42 -14.26 10.51 -1.88
CA HIS A 42 -13.68 9.16 -1.94
C HIS A 42 -12.20 9.09 -1.54
N TYR A 43 -11.47 10.21 -1.50
CA TYR A 43 -10.03 10.21 -1.22
C TYR A 43 -9.69 10.49 0.25
N GLN A 44 -10.69 10.53 1.14
CA GLN A 44 -10.45 10.37 2.58
C GLN A 44 -10.02 8.94 2.93
N PHE A 45 -10.44 7.93 2.15
CA PHE A 45 -10.13 6.53 2.41
C PHE A 45 -8.69 6.21 1.99
N LEU A 46 -7.87 5.74 2.94
CA LEU A 46 -6.48 5.33 2.65
C LEU A 46 -6.41 4.24 1.58
N THR A 47 -7.43 3.37 1.50
CA THR A 47 -7.57 2.33 0.48
C THR A 47 -7.58 2.90 -0.94
N ASN A 48 -8.31 4.01 -1.17
CA ASN A 48 -8.42 4.62 -2.49
C ASN A 48 -7.12 5.34 -2.87
N ILE A 49 -6.42 5.94 -1.89
CA ILE A 49 -5.08 6.49 -2.08
C ILE A 49 -4.08 5.37 -2.42
N ALA A 50 -4.15 4.22 -1.75
CA ALA A 50 -3.29 3.08 -2.02
C ALA A 50 -3.52 2.49 -3.42
N LEU A 51 -4.77 2.40 -3.86
CA LEU A 51 -5.12 2.01 -5.24
C LEU A 51 -4.53 2.98 -6.27
N LEU A 52 -4.63 4.29 -6.03
CA LEU A 52 -4.06 5.32 -6.89
C LEU A 52 -2.53 5.19 -6.99
N LEU A 53 -1.84 5.10 -5.85
CA LEU A 53 -0.38 4.94 -5.84
C LEU A 53 0.07 3.65 -6.51
N SER A 54 -0.68 2.56 -6.32
CA SER A 54 -0.40 1.27 -6.98
C SER A 54 -0.63 1.34 -8.49
N THR A 55 -1.60 2.14 -8.93
CA THR A 55 -1.86 2.39 -10.36
C THR A 55 -0.74 3.24 -10.97
N ILE A 56 -0.28 4.28 -10.28
CA ILE A 56 0.91 5.04 -10.72
C ILE A 56 2.13 4.11 -10.77
N TYR A 57 2.28 3.24 -9.77
CA TYR A 57 3.35 2.24 -9.74
C TYR A 57 3.29 1.28 -10.93
N SER A 58 2.11 0.81 -11.35
CA SER A 58 1.98 -0.08 -12.52
C SER A 58 2.43 0.62 -13.80
N PHE A 59 2.11 1.91 -13.98
CA PHE A 59 2.65 2.70 -15.09
C PHE A 59 4.16 2.85 -15.02
N VAL A 60 4.73 3.14 -13.84
CA VAL A 60 6.19 3.16 -13.64
C VAL A 60 6.81 1.80 -13.95
N ASN A 61 6.13 0.70 -13.61
CA ASN A 61 6.58 -0.65 -13.94
C ASN A 61 6.61 -0.90 -15.44
N ILE A 62 5.54 -0.55 -16.16
CA ILE A 62 5.48 -0.66 -17.62
C ILE A 62 6.61 0.17 -18.26
N LEU A 63 6.76 1.44 -17.86
CA LEU A 63 7.84 2.29 -18.37
C LEU A 63 9.23 1.71 -18.04
N TYR A 64 9.38 1.09 -16.88
CA TYR A 64 10.61 0.40 -16.50
C TYR A 64 10.91 -0.76 -17.46
N HIS A 65 9.95 -1.57 -17.86
CA HIS A 65 10.24 -2.68 -18.78
C HIS A 65 10.38 -2.23 -20.24
N GLN A 66 9.70 -1.15 -20.65
CA GLN A 66 9.60 -0.76 -22.06
C GLN A 66 10.55 0.35 -22.50
N THR A 67 11.22 1.06 -21.58
CA THR A 67 12.04 2.23 -21.92
C THR A 67 13.44 2.16 -21.31
N SER A 68 14.37 2.99 -21.82
CA SER A 68 15.73 3.14 -21.29
C SER A 68 15.91 4.44 -20.49
N ILE A 69 14.82 5.02 -19.95
CA ILE A 69 14.87 6.30 -19.25
C ILE A 69 15.65 6.17 -17.93
N ASN A 70 16.66 7.03 -17.78
CA ASN A 70 17.44 7.15 -16.55
C ASN A 70 16.54 7.64 -15.40
N GLY A 71 16.63 7.00 -14.23
CA GLY A 71 15.84 7.37 -13.05
C GLY A 71 14.56 6.55 -12.82
N ILE A 72 14.07 5.81 -13.82
CA ILE A 72 12.89 4.94 -13.61
C ILE A 72 13.20 3.79 -12.64
N LYS A 73 14.39 3.18 -12.72
CA LYS A 73 14.79 2.10 -11.79
C LYS A 73 14.69 2.53 -10.32
N PRO A 74 15.36 3.61 -9.87
CA PRO A 74 15.24 4.04 -8.47
C PRO A 74 13.82 4.45 -8.09
N LEU A 75 13.05 5.07 -9.00
CA LEU A 75 11.64 5.37 -8.75
C LEU A 75 10.81 4.10 -8.50
N LYS A 76 10.92 3.10 -9.39
CA LYS A 76 10.27 1.79 -9.24
C LYS A 76 10.63 1.13 -7.90
N ILE A 77 11.90 1.15 -7.51
CA ILE A 77 12.35 0.59 -6.22
C ILE A 77 11.64 1.28 -5.04
N HIS A 78 11.65 2.61 -4.97
CA HIS A 78 11.03 3.32 -3.84
C HIS A 78 9.50 3.17 -3.86
N MET A 79 8.87 3.28 -5.02
CA MET A 79 7.43 3.11 -5.16
C MET A 79 6.98 1.68 -4.81
N SER A 80 7.70 0.65 -5.23
CA SER A 80 7.38 -0.73 -4.86
C SER A 80 7.43 -0.96 -3.34
N ALA A 81 8.43 -0.39 -2.66
CA ALA A 81 8.54 -0.43 -1.20
C ALA A 81 7.37 0.28 -0.50
N ILE A 82 7.00 1.47 -0.99
CA ILE A 82 5.85 2.23 -0.47
C ILE A 82 4.55 1.45 -0.71
N CYS A 83 4.29 1.04 -1.95
CA CYS A 83 3.05 0.40 -2.34
C CYS A 83 2.89 -0.96 -1.67
N LEU A 84 3.95 -1.77 -1.52
CA LEU A 84 3.83 -3.05 -0.84
C LEU A 84 3.47 -2.85 0.64
N SER A 85 4.19 -1.95 1.32
CA SER A 85 3.97 -1.67 2.73
C SER A 85 2.57 -1.10 3.00
N LEU A 86 2.13 -0.17 2.14
CA LEU A 86 0.82 0.46 2.23
C LEU A 86 -0.31 -0.54 1.96
N ASN A 87 -0.19 -1.36 0.92
CA ASN A 87 -1.21 -2.35 0.60
C ASN A 87 -1.26 -3.47 1.64
N VAL A 88 -0.14 -3.88 2.26
CA VAL A 88 -0.20 -4.80 3.41
C VAL A 88 -1.03 -4.21 4.54
N VAL A 89 -0.83 -2.93 4.88
CA VAL A 89 -1.67 -2.27 5.89
C VAL A 89 -3.14 -2.28 5.49
N VAL A 90 -3.44 -1.83 4.26
CA VAL A 90 -4.81 -1.75 3.75
C VAL A 90 -5.50 -3.11 3.82
N SER A 91 -4.91 -4.17 3.25
CA SER A 91 -5.51 -5.50 3.22
C SER A 91 -5.62 -6.10 4.62
N LEU A 92 -4.53 -6.03 5.41
CA LEU A 92 -4.44 -6.69 6.71
C LEU A 92 -5.42 -6.05 7.70
N VAL A 93 -5.41 -4.73 7.81
CA VAL A 93 -6.30 -4.01 8.74
C VAL A 93 -7.75 -4.18 8.30
N TYR A 94 -8.05 -3.97 7.02
CA TYR A 94 -9.42 -4.07 6.51
C TYR A 94 -10.02 -5.46 6.72
N TRP A 95 -9.39 -6.52 6.24
CA TRP A 95 -9.97 -7.86 6.35
C TRP A 95 -9.96 -8.41 7.77
N SER A 96 -8.96 -8.08 8.59
CA SER A 96 -9.00 -8.47 10.01
C SER A 96 -10.20 -7.82 10.71
N LEU A 97 -10.42 -6.51 10.51
CA LEU A 97 -11.57 -5.83 11.11
C LEU A 97 -12.89 -6.33 10.51
N LYS A 98 -12.99 -6.47 9.19
CA LYS A 98 -14.22 -6.96 8.53
C LYS A 98 -14.63 -8.35 9.01
N LEU A 99 -13.67 -9.26 9.20
CA LEU A 99 -13.95 -10.65 9.61
C LEU A 99 -14.24 -10.79 11.09
N PHE A 100 -13.54 -10.05 11.95
CA PHE A 100 -13.61 -10.25 13.40
C PHE A 100 -14.39 -9.16 14.15
N ILE A 101 -14.37 -7.91 13.68
CA ILE A 101 -14.95 -6.75 14.38
C ILE A 101 -15.53 -5.73 13.36
N PRO A 102 -16.54 -6.11 12.55
CA PRO A 102 -16.96 -5.35 11.37
C PRO A 102 -17.48 -3.93 11.68
N HIS A 103 -18.05 -3.72 12.88
CA HIS A 103 -18.54 -2.40 13.32
C HIS A 103 -17.43 -1.34 13.43
N LEU A 104 -16.16 -1.74 13.43
CA LEU A 104 -15.03 -0.81 13.42
C LEU A 104 -14.67 -0.31 12.02
N ILE A 105 -15.12 -0.97 10.96
CA ILE A 105 -14.74 -0.66 9.57
C ILE A 105 -15.94 -0.29 8.68
N MET A 106 -17.13 -0.79 8.99
CA MET A 106 -18.38 -0.50 8.26
C MET A 106 -19.43 -0.02 9.26
N ALA A 107 -20.20 1.03 8.92
CA ALA A 107 -21.35 1.40 9.73
C ALA A 107 -22.49 0.38 9.49
N GLU A 108 -23.29 0.11 10.52
CA GLU A 108 -24.30 -0.96 10.54
C GLU A 108 -25.37 -0.86 9.42
N LYS A 109 -25.48 0.31 8.77
CA LYS A 109 -26.49 0.60 7.74
C LYS A 109 -25.93 0.74 6.32
N ASP A 110 -24.62 0.64 6.15
CA ASP A 110 -24.01 0.79 4.84
C ASP A 110 -24.18 -0.54 4.09
N GLY A 111 -25.05 -0.54 3.07
CA GLY A 111 -25.17 -1.64 2.12
C GLY A 111 -23.80 -1.90 1.53
N GLY A 112 -23.11 -2.90 2.06
CA GLY A 112 -21.67 -3.03 1.96
C GLY A 112 -21.13 -3.00 0.53
N ILE A 113 -19.82 -2.79 0.39
CA ILE A 113 -19.20 -2.75 -0.92
C ILE A 113 -19.36 -4.10 -1.65
N PRO A 114 -19.70 -4.10 -2.97
CA PRO A 114 -19.78 -5.32 -3.75
C PRO A 114 -18.48 -6.13 -3.66
N LEU A 115 -18.58 -7.46 -3.52
CA LEU A 115 -17.42 -8.32 -3.27
C LEU A 115 -16.32 -8.16 -4.32
N LEU A 116 -16.67 -7.97 -5.59
CA LEU A 116 -15.69 -7.75 -6.64
C LEU A 116 -14.91 -6.45 -6.39
N LEU A 117 -15.61 -5.35 -6.13
CA LEU A 117 -14.98 -4.06 -5.82
C LEU A 117 -14.11 -4.16 -4.57
N ASP A 118 -14.58 -4.86 -3.54
CA ASP A 118 -13.83 -5.14 -2.32
C ASP A 118 -12.48 -5.81 -2.60
N ILE A 119 -12.50 -6.89 -3.39
CA ILE A 119 -11.30 -7.61 -3.82
C ILE A 119 -10.38 -6.70 -4.64
N GLN A 120 -10.93 -5.89 -5.54
CA GLN A 120 -10.17 -5.03 -6.43
C GLN A 120 -9.41 -3.92 -5.71
N ILE A 121 -9.95 -3.39 -4.61
CA ILE A 121 -9.32 -2.28 -3.88
C ILE A 121 -8.48 -2.76 -2.68
N HIS A 122 -8.81 -3.90 -2.07
CA HIS A 122 -8.09 -4.41 -0.90
C HIS A 122 -7.10 -5.53 -1.22
N MET A 123 -7.36 -6.44 -2.16
CA MET A 123 -6.49 -7.61 -2.38
C MET A 123 -5.63 -7.49 -3.63
N ILE A 124 -6.24 -7.14 -4.78
CA ILE A 124 -5.52 -7.13 -6.06
C ILE A 124 -4.28 -6.20 -6.04
N PRO A 125 -4.33 -4.98 -5.49
CA PRO A 125 -3.16 -4.11 -5.43
C PRO A 125 -2.00 -4.72 -4.63
N LEU A 126 -2.31 -5.37 -3.50
CA LEU A 126 -1.32 -6.09 -2.69
C LEU A 126 -0.66 -7.21 -3.51
N LEU A 127 -1.47 -8.08 -4.13
CA LEU A 127 -0.96 -9.23 -4.89
C LEU A 127 -0.11 -8.79 -6.08
N THR A 128 -0.57 -7.79 -6.83
CA THR A 128 0.18 -7.26 -7.98
C THR A 128 1.56 -6.73 -7.56
N VAL A 129 1.61 -5.88 -6.53
CA VAL A 129 2.89 -5.31 -6.07
C VAL A 129 3.78 -6.37 -5.44
N ALA A 130 3.21 -7.31 -4.69
CA ALA A 130 3.95 -8.40 -4.06
C ALA A 130 4.57 -9.34 -5.10
N ILE A 131 3.79 -9.80 -6.08
CA ILE A 131 4.29 -10.66 -7.16
C ILE A 131 5.41 -9.96 -7.94
N ASP A 132 5.20 -8.69 -8.29
CA ASP A 132 6.21 -7.93 -9.00
C ASP A 132 7.50 -7.79 -8.20
N TYR A 133 7.41 -7.45 -6.90
CA TYR A 133 8.58 -7.35 -6.04
C TYR A 133 9.29 -8.69 -5.84
N PHE A 134 8.60 -9.74 -5.38
CA PHE A 134 9.24 -10.99 -4.99
C PHE A 134 9.71 -11.84 -6.18
N CYS A 135 9.09 -11.71 -7.35
CA CYS A 135 9.41 -12.54 -8.51
C CYS A 135 10.19 -11.79 -9.60
N PHE A 136 10.02 -10.47 -9.72
CA PHE A 136 10.49 -9.69 -10.87
C PHE A 136 11.30 -8.44 -10.47
N MET A 137 11.78 -8.38 -9.23
CA MET A 137 12.68 -7.32 -8.80
C MET A 137 13.88 -7.86 -8.03
N GLU A 138 14.93 -7.05 -8.02
CA GLU A 138 15.99 -7.20 -7.03
C GLU A 138 15.50 -6.72 -5.65
N ARG A 139 16.04 -7.32 -4.59
CA ARG A 139 15.80 -6.92 -3.20
C ARG A 139 16.03 -5.42 -3.07
N TRP A 140 15.12 -4.73 -2.39
CA TRP A 140 15.23 -3.27 -2.23
C TRP A 140 16.56 -2.88 -1.56
N ASN A 141 17.27 -1.94 -2.16
CA ASN A 141 18.43 -1.29 -1.58
C ASN A 141 18.07 -0.08 -0.68
N VAL A 142 16.79 0.03 -0.27
CA VAL A 142 16.30 1.12 0.60
C VAL A 142 16.77 0.86 2.05
N PRO A 143 17.50 1.79 2.69
CA PRO A 143 17.90 1.64 4.09
C PRO A 143 16.70 1.67 5.04
N PHE A 144 16.76 0.94 6.17
CA PHE A 144 15.67 0.89 7.16
C PHE A 144 15.30 2.27 7.69
N LEU A 145 16.28 3.12 8.02
CA LEU A 145 16.04 4.47 8.49
C LEU A 145 15.29 5.33 7.45
N ARG A 146 15.64 5.18 6.16
CA ARG A 146 14.94 5.88 5.07
C ARG A 146 13.50 5.37 4.92
N ALA A 147 13.30 4.06 4.99
CA ALA A 147 11.96 3.47 4.93
C ALA A 147 11.08 3.94 6.11
N TYR A 148 11.63 3.96 7.33
CA TYR A 148 10.95 4.49 8.51
C TYR A 148 10.57 5.96 8.32
N ALA A 149 11.51 6.80 7.86
CA ALA A 149 11.24 8.21 7.60
C ALA A 149 10.12 8.40 6.56
N ILE A 150 10.14 7.63 5.46
CA ILE A 150 9.08 7.66 4.45
C ILE A 150 7.72 7.28 5.05
N VAL A 151 7.65 6.19 5.82
CA VAL A 151 6.41 5.75 6.46
C VAL A 151 5.89 6.82 7.43
N ALA A 152 6.74 7.36 8.29
CA ALA A 152 6.37 8.41 9.24
C ALA A 152 5.88 9.68 8.51
N SER A 153 6.55 10.08 7.43
CA SER A 153 6.14 11.22 6.61
C SER A 153 4.79 10.97 5.93
N LEU A 154 4.56 9.80 5.34
CA LEU A 154 3.29 9.46 4.69
C LEU A 154 2.13 9.39 5.69
N ALA A 155 2.35 8.81 6.87
CA ALA A 155 1.34 8.77 7.93
C ALA A 155 0.98 10.19 8.41
N THR A 156 1.98 11.06 8.56
CA THR A 156 1.79 12.46 8.93
C THR A 156 1.06 13.25 7.84
N LEU A 157 1.43 13.05 6.57
CA LEU A 157 0.73 13.67 5.45
C LEU A 157 -0.73 13.23 5.37
N TYR A 158 -1.00 11.94 5.59
CA TYR A 158 -2.37 11.44 5.63
C TYR A 158 -3.17 12.02 6.80
N TRP A 159 -2.54 12.18 7.97
CA TRP A 159 -3.16 12.88 9.10
C TRP A 159 -3.62 14.29 8.70
N PHE A 160 -2.72 15.10 8.14
CA PHE A 160 -3.06 16.47 7.71
C PHE A 160 -4.09 16.49 6.59
N TRP A 161 -4.05 15.51 5.69
CA TRP A 161 -5.05 15.36 4.64
C TRP A 161 -6.45 15.10 5.23
N LEU A 162 -6.55 14.23 6.23
CA LEU A 162 -7.82 13.99 6.93
C LEU A 162 -8.32 15.22 7.69
N GLU A 163 -7.45 15.93 8.41
CA GLU A 163 -7.83 17.17 9.12
C GLU A 163 -8.25 18.29 8.14
N TYR A 164 -7.76 18.28 6.90
CA TYR A 164 -8.22 19.19 5.86
C TYR A 164 -9.60 18.80 5.30
N LEU A 165 -9.89 17.51 5.16
CA LEU A 165 -11.14 17.01 4.58
C LEU A 165 -12.31 16.93 5.58
N ILE A 166 -12.02 16.66 6.85
CA ILE A 166 -13.03 16.35 7.87
C ILE A 166 -13.33 17.61 8.67
N THR A 167 -14.48 18.22 8.36
CA THR A 167 -15.09 19.33 9.09
C THR A 167 -15.88 18.85 10.31
N ASP A 168 -16.33 19.77 11.18
CA ASP A 168 -17.02 19.44 12.44
C ASP A 168 -18.28 18.57 12.28
N ASP A 169 -18.93 18.61 11.12
CA ASP A 169 -20.11 17.83 10.76
C ASP A 169 -19.81 16.51 10.04
N ALA A 170 -18.54 16.26 9.68
CA ALA A 170 -18.10 15.08 8.95
C ALA A 170 -17.52 14.02 9.90
N SER A 171 -17.59 12.76 9.48
CA SER A 171 -16.98 11.62 10.18
C SER A 171 -15.67 11.20 9.52
N TYR A 172 -14.79 10.59 10.29
CA TYR A 172 -13.61 9.91 9.74
C TYR A 172 -14.03 8.73 8.87
N PRO A 173 -13.22 8.38 7.83
CA PRO A 173 -13.53 7.31 6.88
C PRO A 173 -13.84 5.95 7.50
N TYR A 174 -13.29 5.71 8.70
CA TYR A 174 -13.44 4.45 9.40
C TYR A 174 -13.96 4.72 10.82
N PRO A 175 -14.99 3.99 11.29
CA PRO A 175 -15.50 4.12 12.64
C PRO A 175 -14.42 4.05 13.73
N PHE A 176 -13.40 3.20 13.57
CA PHE A 176 -12.29 3.11 14.53
C PHE A 176 -11.44 4.39 14.67
N LEU A 177 -11.54 5.33 13.72
CA LEU A 177 -10.87 6.63 13.79
C LEU A 177 -11.73 7.72 14.46
N ASN A 178 -13.04 7.49 14.61
CA ASN A 178 -13.98 8.39 15.29
C ASN A 178 -13.85 8.26 16.82
N VAL A 179 -12.64 8.48 17.32
CA VAL A 179 -12.26 8.46 18.73
C VAL A 179 -11.62 9.78 19.14
N GLU A 180 -11.44 9.98 20.45
CA GLU A 180 -10.66 11.07 21.03
C GLU A 180 -9.29 11.22 20.33
N LYS A 181 -8.85 12.47 20.12
CA LYS A 181 -7.64 12.79 19.33
C LYS A 181 -6.40 12.03 19.81
N ASN A 182 -6.20 11.89 21.11
CA ASN A 182 -5.06 11.16 21.69
C ASN A 182 -5.07 9.67 21.31
N LEU A 183 -6.24 9.03 21.31
CA LEU A 183 -6.37 7.64 20.87
C LEU A 183 -6.16 7.51 19.36
N ARG A 184 -6.65 8.47 18.58
CA ARG A 184 -6.42 8.51 17.12
C ARG A 184 -4.93 8.59 16.80
N ILE A 185 -4.16 9.40 17.53
CA ILE A 185 -2.70 9.48 17.39
C ILE A 185 -2.06 8.11 17.65
N ILE A 186 -2.48 7.40 18.71
CA ILE A 186 -1.99 6.05 19.01
C ILE A 186 -2.30 5.08 17.86
N ILE A 187 -3.50 5.14 17.30
CA ILE A 187 -3.89 4.32 16.13
C ILE A 187 -2.96 4.60 14.94
N PHE A 188 -2.69 5.87 14.64
CA PHE A 188 -1.77 6.25 13.56
C PHE A 188 -0.35 5.71 13.80
N ILE A 189 0.14 5.75 15.05
CA ILE A 189 1.44 5.18 15.41
C ILE A 189 1.45 3.66 15.20
N ILE A 190 0.41 2.94 15.65
CA ILE A 190 0.28 1.49 15.47
C ILE A 190 0.25 1.13 13.98
N VAL A 191 -0.59 1.80 13.19
CA VAL A 191 -0.71 1.55 11.75
C VAL A 191 0.60 1.87 11.02
N SER A 192 1.31 2.93 11.41
CA SER A 192 2.64 3.26 10.89
C SER A 192 3.66 2.17 11.22
N PHE A 193 3.59 1.60 12.42
CA PHE A 193 4.46 0.49 12.80
C PHE A 193 4.16 -0.79 12.00
N ILE A 194 2.88 -1.07 11.70
CA ILE A 194 2.50 -2.18 10.81
C ILE A 194 3.05 -1.95 9.40
N ALA A 195 2.93 -0.73 8.84
CA ALA A 195 3.51 -0.39 7.54
C ALA A 195 5.03 -0.59 7.52
N PHE A 196 5.73 -0.09 8.53
CA PHE A 196 7.18 -0.27 8.63
C PHE A 196 7.57 -1.74 8.79
N SER A 197 6.81 -2.50 9.59
CA SER A 197 7.01 -3.95 9.73
C SER A 197 6.81 -4.68 8.41
N ALA A 198 5.82 -4.29 7.60
CA ALA A 198 5.61 -4.85 6.27
C ALA A 198 6.82 -4.59 5.35
N PHE A 199 7.41 -3.39 5.39
CA PHE A 199 8.67 -3.12 4.70
C PHE A 199 9.80 -4.05 5.17
N VAL A 200 9.99 -4.17 6.48
CA VAL A 200 11.05 -5.00 7.07
C VAL A 200 10.88 -6.46 6.66
N VAL A 201 9.69 -7.02 6.87
CA VAL A 201 9.36 -8.41 6.51
C VAL A 201 9.52 -8.63 5.01
N GLY A 202 9.00 -7.73 4.17
CA GLY A 202 9.17 -7.84 2.72
C GLY A 202 10.64 -7.83 2.30
N LYS A 203 11.46 -6.98 2.93
CA LYS A 203 12.91 -6.93 2.67
C LYS A 203 13.66 -8.17 3.17
N LEU A 204 13.20 -8.82 4.23
CA LEU A 204 13.81 -10.03 4.80
C LEU A 204 13.38 -11.31 4.06
N LEU A 205 12.13 -11.40 3.62
CA LEU A 205 11.59 -12.56 2.90
C LEU A 205 11.95 -12.59 1.41
N HIS A 206 12.55 -11.51 0.88
CA HIS A 206 12.89 -11.46 -0.54
C HIS A 206 13.89 -12.58 -0.92
N PRO A 207 13.62 -13.38 -1.98
CA PRO A 207 14.43 -14.56 -2.33
C PRO A 207 15.89 -14.24 -2.66
N GLN A 208 16.17 -13.03 -3.16
CA GLN A 208 17.53 -12.59 -3.43
C GLN A 208 18.34 -12.47 -2.12
N PHE A 209 19.25 -13.42 -1.97
CA PHE A 209 20.25 -13.66 -0.93
C PHE A 209 20.71 -12.42 -0.13
N ILE A 210 20.85 -12.56 1.20
CA ILE A 210 21.35 -11.53 2.15
C ILE A 210 22.88 -11.59 2.20
N PRO A 211 23.62 -10.62 1.61
CA PRO A 211 25.09 -10.62 1.64
C PRO A 211 25.66 -10.57 3.07
N GLU A 212 24.97 -9.89 3.97
CA GLU A 212 25.36 -9.76 5.38
C GLU A 212 25.33 -11.11 6.13
N LEU A 213 24.43 -12.04 5.76
CA LEU A 213 24.44 -13.41 6.30
C LEU A 213 25.69 -14.18 5.83
N LYS A 214 26.15 -13.95 4.60
CA LYS A 214 27.37 -14.60 4.09
C LYS A 214 28.63 -14.06 4.76
N GLU A 215 28.67 -12.75 5.04
CA GLU A 215 29.76 -12.16 5.81
C GLU A 215 29.75 -12.64 7.26
N ALA A 216 28.58 -12.70 7.90
CA ALA A 216 28.43 -13.28 9.23
C ALA A 216 28.83 -14.76 9.25
N GLU A 217 28.39 -15.58 8.30
CA GLU A 217 28.81 -16.98 8.15
C GLU A 217 30.31 -17.13 7.89
N LYS A 218 30.91 -16.23 7.11
CA LYS A 218 32.36 -16.20 6.90
C LYS A 218 33.12 -15.84 8.16
N HIS A 219 32.60 -14.94 8.99
CA HIS A 219 33.19 -14.60 10.28
C HIS A 219 33.04 -15.74 11.30
N VAL A 220 31.88 -16.40 11.34
CA VAL A 220 31.65 -17.58 12.19
C VAL A 220 32.53 -18.76 11.77
N LYS A 221 32.72 -19.01 10.48
CA LYS A 221 33.59 -20.09 9.97
C LYS A 221 35.10 -19.81 10.12
N LYS A 222 35.48 -18.59 10.50
CA LYS A 222 36.89 -18.19 10.70
C LYS A 222 37.32 -18.25 12.17
N ASN A 223 36.39 -18.43 13.10
CA ASN A 223 36.62 -18.60 14.54
C ASN A 223 36.33 -20.05 14.94
#